data_AF-A0A835TFS7-F1
#
_entry.id   AF-A0A835TFS7-F1
#
_cell.length_a   1.000
_cell.length_b   1.000
_cell.length_c   1.000
_cell.angle_alpha   90.00
_cell.angle_beta   90.00
_cell.angle_gamma   90.00
#
_symmetry.space_group_name_H-M   'P 1'
#
loop_
_entity.id
_entity.type
_entity.pdbx_description
1 polymer ?
#
loop_
_entity_poly.entity_id
_entity_poly.type
_entity_poly.pdbx_seq_one_letter_code
_entity_poly.pdbx_strand_id
1 'polypeptide(L)'
;MRSLDKTPKRLYFVARSVGELLLADSKEVLKVTATGLKVFERQVVREQVNECAYRLAQEGLPLVLPYITKQRLELPAPVLLELLNHRNLILPGGTEGDTTEKGAPKGVKPTLTDPAVLAALEPLKLGCVVCELAAADARALGFAAPAHATASDARALAESGAAAAAAAAAAAAAAPSGDGAEEVTGGLAANAPLAVVGWKGKASLAIMVEKAECLQMIDKLSAELKKQQEAAAAKA
;
A
#
# COMPACT_ATOMS: atom_id res chain seq x y z
N MET A 1 26.15 -7.94 -2.34
CA MET A 1 24.79 -7.58 -2.84
C MET A 1 24.76 -6.15 -3.43
N ARG A 2 25.76 -5.76 -4.22
CA ARG A 2 25.60 -4.64 -5.16
C ARG A 2 25.11 -5.28 -6.44
N SER A 3 23.87 -5.04 -6.85
CA SER A 3 23.51 -5.39 -8.21
C SER A 3 24.31 -4.47 -9.12
N LEU A 4 25.26 -5.02 -9.87
CA LEU A 4 25.96 -4.29 -10.95
C LEU A 4 25.03 -4.02 -12.15
N ASP A 5 23.80 -4.54 -12.09
CA ASP A 5 22.74 -4.23 -13.03
C ASP A 5 22.37 -2.74 -12.88
N LYS A 6 22.45 -2.00 -13.98
CA LYS A 6 21.98 -0.60 -14.07
C LYS A 6 20.48 -0.48 -13.78
N THR A 7 19.77 -1.59 -13.85
CA THR A 7 18.33 -1.72 -13.70
C THR A 7 18.00 -2.87 -12.76
N PRO A 8 18.28 -2.76 -11.45
CA PRO A 8 18.04 -3.85 -10.52
C PRO A 8 16.57 -4.29 -10.50
N LYS A 9 16.32 -5.59 -10.30
CA LYS A 9 14.94 -6.12 -10.23
C LYS A 9 14.16 -5.55 -9.04
N ARG A 10 14.82 -5.28 -7.92
CA ARG A 10 14.18 -4.86 -6.66
C ARG A 10 15.04 -3.79 -5.98
N LEU A 11 14.37 -2.82 -5.36
CA LEU A 11 15.01 -1.78 -4.56
C LEU A 11 14.62 -2.00 -3.11
N TYR A 12 15.63 -2.06 -2.24
CA TYR A 12 15.46 -2.28 -0.81
C TYR A 12 15.84 -1.01 -0.06
N PHE A 13 15.04 -0.67 0.95
CA PHE A 13 15.44 0.31 1.95
C PHE A 13 16.30 -0.39 3.00
N VAL A 14 17.50 0.12 3.22
CA VAL A 14 18.48 -0.43 4.16
C VAL A 14 18.92 0.69 5.09
N ALA A 15 19.02 0.41 6.39
CA ALA A 15 19.57 1.35 7.34
C ALA A 15 21.01 1.71 6.99
N ARG A 16 21.40 2.98 7.18
CA ARG A 16 22.72 3.47 6.79
C ARG A 16 23.87 2.62 7.33
N SER A 17 23.84 2.25 8.61
CA SER A 17 24.88 1.43 9.25
C SER A 17 25.02 0.04 8.62
N VAL A 18 23.90 -0.59 8.26
CA VAL A 18 23.89 -1.88 7.54
C VAL A 18 24.45 -1.68 6.13
N GLY A 19 24.08 -0.59 5.46
CA GLY A 19 24.66 -0.21 4.17
C GLY A 19 26.17 -0.05 4.24
N GLU A 20 26.69 0.70 5.21
CA GLU A 20 28.12 0.90 5.44
C GLU A 20 28.85 -0.43 5.69
N LEU A 21 28.28 -1.32 6.52
CA LEU A 21 28.82 -2.66 6.77
C LEU A 21 28.87 -3.51 5.49
N LEU A 22 27.79 -3.51 4.70
CA LEU A 22 27.72 -4.22 3.43
C LEU A 22 28.70 -3.67 2.39
N LEU A 23 28.98 -2.36 2.43
CA LEU A 23 29.98 -1.72 1.56
C LEU A 23 31.41 -2.04 2.00
N ALA A 24 31.64 -2.25 3.30
CA ALA A 24 32.94 -2.61 3.89
C ALA A 24 33.33 -4.08 3.66
N ASP A 25 32.37 -4.97 3.38
CA ASP A 25 32.64 -6.36 2.96
C ASP A 25 33.14 -6.44 1.51
N SER A 26 34.30 -5.84 1.24
CA SER A 26 34.92 -5.77 -0.09
C SER A 26 35.35 -7.13 -0.62
N LYS A 27 35.48 -8.13 0.27
CA LYS A 27 35.85 -9.51 -0.06
C LYS A 27 34.62 -10.40 -0.29
N GLU A 28 33.41 -9.85 -0.17
CA GLU A 28 32.13 -10.55 -0.34
C GLU A 28 32.04 -11.85 0.49
N VAL A 29 32.60 -11.83 1.71
CA VAL A 29 32.62 -13.00 2.60
C VAL A 29 31.24 -13.20 3.24
N LEU A 30 30.47 -12.13 3.40
CA LEU A 30 29.13 -12.19 3.95
C LEU A 30 28.15 -12.77 2.93
N LYS A 31 27.59 -13.93 3.26
CA LYS A 31 26.46 -14.52 2.55
C LYS A 31 25.16 -13.83 2.97
N VAL A 32 24.81 -12.76 2.26
CA VAL A 32 23.58 -12.00 2.52
C VAL A 32 22.42 -12.67 1.78
N THR A 33 21.50 -13.29 2.52
CA THR A 33 20.29 -13.92 1.95
C THR A 33 19.15 -12.91 1.72
N ALA A 34 19.01 -11.92 2.61
CA ALA A 34 18.13 -10.78 2.48
C ALA A 34 18.68 -9.61 3.33
N THR A 35 18.42 -8.38 2.91
CA THR A 35 18.75 -7.18 3.70
C THR A 35 17.75 -6.07 3.44
N GLY A 36 17.35 -5.38 4.51
CA GLY A 36 16.41 -4.29 4.44
C GLY A 36 14.97 -4.71 4.09
N LEU A 37 14.17 -3.71 3.76
CA LEU A 37 12.76 -3.84 3.38
C LEU A 37 12.61 -3.64 1.88
N LYS A 38 11.94 -4.54 1.14
CA LYS A 38 11.72 -4.32 -0.29
C LYS A 38 10.71 -3.19 -0.47
N VAL A 39 11.13 -2.11 -1.11
CA VAL A 39 10.25 -0.96 -1.36
C VAL A 39 9.72 -0.98 -2.78
N PHE A 40 10.57 -1.26 -3.77
CA PHE A 40 10.15 -1.23 -5.17
C PHE A 40 10.53 -2.51 -5.91
N GLU A 41 9.75 -2.85 -6.92
CA GLU A 41 10.03 -3.95 -7.84
C GLU A 41 9.87 -3.49 -9.29
N ARG A 42 10.89 -3.79 -10.12
CA ARG A 42 10.88 -3.44 -11.53
C ARG A 42 9.73 -4.14 -12.25
N GLN A 43 8.99 -3.36 -13.01
CA GLN A 43 7.93 -3.82 -13.89
C GLN A 43 8.47 -3.93 -15.31
N VAL A 44 8.33 -5.10 -15.90
CA VAL A 44 8.52 -5.29 -17.34
C VAL A 44 7.13 -5.45 -17.94
N VAL A 45 6.54 -4.34 -18.33
CA VAL A 45 5.26 -4.35 -19.05
C VAL A 45 5.57 -4.39 -20.54
N ARG A 46 4.96 -5.32 -21.28
CA ARG A 46 5.17 -5.50 -22.72
C ARG A 46 4.81 -4.25 -23.53
N GLU A 47 3.87 -3.47 -23.01
CA GLU A 47 3.40 -2.22 -23.61
C GLU A 47 3.98 -1.06 -22.80
N GLN A 48 4.74 -0.15 -23.43
CA GLN A 48 5.36 1.03 -22.81
C GLN A 48 4.32 2.11 -22.48
N VAL A 49 3.26 1.74 -21.76
CA VAL A 49 2.22 2.66 -21.33
C VAL A 49 2.65 3.43 -20.07
N ASN A 50 3.64 2.91 -19.33
CA ASN A 50 4.06 3.45 -18.04
C ASN A 50 5.36 4.24 -18.16
N GLU A 51 5.34 5.48 -17.67
CA GLU A 51 6.54 6.31 -17.53
C GLU A 51 7.49 5.79 -16.42
N CYS A 52 6.97 4.99 -15.48
CA CYS A 52 7.74 4.47 -14.34
C CYS A 52 8.06 2.98 -14.50
N ALA A 53 9.36 2.65 -14.49
CA ALA A 53 9.85 1.27 -14.59
C ALA A 53 9.70 0.44 -13.30
N TYR A 54 9.33 1.07 -12.19
CA TYR A 54 9.21 0.42 -10.88
C TYR A 54 7.80 0.61 -10.33
N ARG A 55 7.26 -0.45 -9.71
CA ARG A 55 6.07 -0.37 -8.86
C ARG A 55 6.48 -0.38 -7.40
N LEU A 56 5.64 0.19 -6.56
CA LEU A 56 5.73 0.05 -5.11
C LEU A 56 5.40 -1.39 -4.71
N ALA A 57 6.09 -1.91 -3.70
CA ALA A 57 5.74 -3.17 -3.04
C ALA A 57 4.91 -2.87 -1.79
N GLN A 58 3.91 -3.72 -1.51
CA GLN A 58 3.01 -3.53 -0.36
C GLN A 58 3.76 -3.43 0.97
N GLU A 59 4.78 -4.27 1.19
CA GLU A 59 5.59 -4.24 2.42
C GLU A 59 6.34 -2.91 2.63
N GLY A 60 6.71 -2.22 1.55
CA GLY A 60 7.37 -0.93 1.59
C GLY A 60 6.42 0.26 1.68
N LEU A 61 5.11 0.04 1.47
CA LEU A 61 4.12 1.11 1.47
C LEU A 61 4.10 1.89 2.79
N PRO A 62 4.05 1.29 3.99
CA PRO A 62 4.01 2.05 5.24
C PRO A 62 5.19 3.01 5.41
N LEU A 63 6.37 2.65 4.91
CA LEU A 63 7.56 3.47 4.99
C LEU A 63 7.49 4.69 4.07
N VAL A 64 6.91 4.55 2.88
CA VAL A 64 6.86 5.63 1.88
C VAL A 64 5.55 6.40 1.89
N LEU A 65 4.48 5.84 2.45
CA LEU A 65 3.11 6.38 2.40
C LEU A 65 3.05 7.87 2.78
N PRO A 66 3.71 8.35 3.85
CA PRO A 66 3.72 9.76 4.18
C PRO A 66 4.25 10.65 3.03
N TYR A 67 5.18 10.15 2.23
CA TYR A 67 5.84 10.89 1.16
C TYR A 67 5.18 10.73 -0.21
N ILE A 68 4.18 9.84 -0.34
CA ILE A 68 3.41 9.69 -1.57
C ILE A 68 2.46 10.88 -1.68
N THR A 69 2.61 11.66 -2.76
CA THR A 69 1.81 12.86 -3.04
C THR A 69 1.03 12.77 -4.36
N LYS A 70 1.28 11.73 -5.16
CA LYS A 70 0.72 11.51 -6.50
C LYS A 70 0.24 10.08 -6.63
N GLN A 71 -0.60 9.81 -7.62
CA GLN A 71 -1.17 8.46 -7.86
C GLN A 71 -1.81 7.90 -6.58
N ARG A 72 -2.59 8.74 -5.89
CA ARG A 72 -3.34 8.39 -4.69
C ARG A 72 -4.82 8.36 -5.00
N LEU A 73 -5.51 7.41 -4.42
CA LEU A 73 -6.95 7.22 -4.57
C LEU A 73 -7.55 6.98 -3.19
N GLU A 74 -8.32 7.95 -2.70
CA GLU A 74 -9.12 7.76 -1.49
C GLU A 74 -10.39 6.98 -1.84
N LEU A 75 -10.64 5.91 -1.09
CA LEU A 75 -11.75 5.00 -1.29
C LEU A 75 -12.67 5.02 -0.07
N PRO A 76 -13.99 5.16 -0.25
CA PRO A 76 -14.94 4.87 0.79
C PRO A 76 -14.77 3.44 1.31
N ALA A 77 -15.04 3.21 2.59
CA ALA A 77 -14.93 1.90 3.23
C ALA A 77 -15.63 0.77 2.46
N PRO A 78 -16.88 0.93 1.95
CA PRO A 78 -17.54 -0.12 1.17
C PRO A 78 -16.80 -0.47 -0.12
N VAL A 79 -16.28 0.53 -0.82
CA VAL A 79 -15.56 0.35 -2.09
C VAL A 79 -14.20 -0.29 -1.84
N LEU A 80 -13.48 0.13 -0.79
CA LEU A 80 -12.22 -0.50 -0.40
C LEU A 80 -12.45 -1.96 0.02
N LEU A 81 -13.52 -2.25 0.74
CA LEU A 81 -13.88 -3.61 1.11
C LEU A 81 -14.18 -4.49 -0.12
N GLU A 82 -14.91 -3.96 -1.10
CA GLU A 82 -15.16 -4.66 -2.37
C GLU A 82 -13.86 -4.91 -3.14
N LEU A 83 -12.99 -3.90 -3.21
CA LEU A 83 -11.67 -4.02 -3.83
C LEU A 83 -10.80 -5.08 -3.13
N LEU A 84 -10.80 -5.15 -1.80
CA LEU A 84 -10.07 -6.16 -1.04
C LEU A 84 -10.61 -7.57 -1.27
N ASN A 85 -11.94 -7.74 -1.33
CA ASN A 85 -12.60 -9.04 -1.55
C ASN A 85 -12.32 -9.59 -2.95
N HIS A 86 -12.49 -8.76 -3.97
CA HIS A 86 -12.39 -9.19 -5.37
C HIS A 86 -10.99 -9.05 -5.94
N ARG A 87 -10.15 -8.22 -5.32
CA ARG A 87 -8.76 -7.90 -5.70
C ARG A 87 -8.59 -7.25 -7.08
N ASN A 88 -9.66 -7.17 -7.86
CA ASN A 88 -9.71 -6.63 -9.21
C ASN A 88 -11.15 -6.20 -9.53
N LEU A 89 -11.34 -4.90 -9.74
CA LEU A 89 -12.60 -4.30 -10.16
C LEU A 89 -12.49 -3.86 -11.62
N ILE A 90 -13.57 -4.06 -12.38
CA ILE A 90 -13.69 -3.58 -13.75
C ILE A 90 -14.12 -2.11 -13.74
N LEU A 91 -13.52 -1.29 -14.60
CA LEU A 91 -13.92 0.09 -14.79
C LEU A 91 -15.05 0.18 -15.84
N PRO A 92 -15.97 1.15 -15.74
CA PRO A 92 -17.03 1.35 -16.72
C PRO A 92 -16.48 1.46 -18.14
N GLY A 93 -17.05 0.72 -19.08
CA GLY A 93 -16.57 0.65 -20.47
C GLY A 93 -15.42 -0.34 -20.70
N GLY A 94 -14.89 -0.97 -19.65
CA GLY A 94 -13.99 -2.11 -19.77
C GLY A 94 -14.72 -3.37 -20.20
N THR A 95 -14.29 -3.99 -21.31
CA THR A 95 -14.71 -5.36 -21.65
C THR A 95 -13.93 -6.35 -20.78
N GLU A 96 -14.57 -7.44 -20.33
CA GLU A 96 -13.88 -8.52 -19.63
C GLU A 96 -12.84 -9.19 -20.57
N GLY A 97 -11.59 -8.75 -20.53
CA GLY A 97 -10.41 -9.37 -21.16
C GLY A 97 -9.15 -8.59 -20.78
N ASP A 98 -8.00 -9.16 -20.40
CA ASP A 98 -7.42 -10.48 -20.68
C ASP A 98 -6.43 -10.91 -19.57
N THR A 99 -6.27 -12.23 -19.39
CA THR A 99 -5.26 -13.03 -18.62
C THR A 99 -5.06 -12.86 -17.09
N THR A 100 -5.33 -13.95 -16.35
CA THR A 100 -4.28 -14.66 -15.58
C THR A 100 -4.43 -16.17 -15.80
N GLU A 101 -3.29 -16.85 -15.92
CA GLU A 101 -3.16 -18.29 -16.09
C GLU A 101 -3.85 -19.09 -14.97
N LYS A 102 -4.38 -20.26 -15.36
CA LYS A 102 -4.91 -21.36 -14.53
C LYS A 102 -6.28 -21.16 -13.85
N GLY A 103 -7.32 -21.46 -14.64
CA GLY A 103 -8.24 -22.57 -14.30
C GLY A 103 -9.08 -22.51 -13.03
N ALA A 104 -9.75 -21.38 -12.76
CA ALA A 104 -10.87 -21.31 -11.81
C ALA A 104 -12.10 -20.68 -12.47
N PRO A 105 -13.34 -21.10 -12.14
CA PRO A 105 -14.55 -20.63 -12.82
C PRO A 105 -14.73 -19.11 -12.67
N LYS A 106 -15.04 -18.45 -13.80
CA LYS A 106 -15.27 -16.99 -13.91
C LYS A 106 -16.50 -16.58 -13.10
N GLY A 107 -16.29 -16.13 -11.88
CA GLY A 107 -17.23 -15.19 -11.26
C GLY A 107 -17.18 -13.88 -12.05
N VAL A 108 -18.34 -13.27 -12.30
CA VAL A 108 -18.44 -11.92 -12.87
C VAL A 108 -17.61 -10.99 -11.99
N LYS A 109 -16.60 -10.33 -12.57
CA LYS A 109 -15.82 -9.38 -11.80
C LYS A 109 -16.69 -8.16 -11.49
N PRO A 110 -16.69 -7.63 -10.27
CA PRO A 110 -17.52 -6.48 -9.96
C PRO A 110 -17.06 -5.28 -10.76
N THR A 111 -18.03 -4.45 -11.14
CA THR A 111 -17.75 -3.17 -11.80
C THR A 111 -17.75 -2.08 -10.75
N LEU A 112 -16.72 -1.24 -10.77
CA LEU A 112 -16.67 -0.05 -9.94
C LEU A 112 -17.71 0.96 -10.44
N THR A 113 -18.71 1.25 -9.60
CA THR A 113 -19.84 2.11 -9.95
C THR A 113 -19.82 3.47 -9.25
N ASP A 114 -19.00 3.63 -8.21
CA ASP A 114 -18.96 4.86 -7.42
C ASP A 114 -18.48 6.06 -8.28
N PRO A 115 -19.32 7.09 -8.51
CA PRO A 115 -19.00 8.18 -9.41
C PRO A 115 -17.87 9.07 -8.88
N ALA A 116 -17.74 9.22 -7.56
CA ALA A 116 -16.68 10.04 -6.96
C ALA A 116 -15.32 9.35 -7.10
N VAL A 117 -15.26 8.03 -6.89
CA VAL A 117 -14.04 7.24 -7.10
C VAL A 117 -13.66 7.21 -8.58
N LEU A 118 -14.62 7.10 -9.49
CA LEU A 118 -14.37 7.14 -10.93
C LEU A 118 -13.81 8.49 -11.37
N ALA A 119 -14.37 9.60 -10.88
CA ALA A 119 -13.84 10.94 -11.13
C ALA A 119 -12.43 11.13 -10.54
N ALA A 120 -12.16 10.58 -9.34
CA ALA A 120 -10.83 10.62 -8.73
C ALA A 120 -9.81 9.75 -9.46
N LEU A 121 -10.25 8.66 -10.10
CA LEU A 121 -9.41 7.79 -10.93
C LEU A 121 -9.00 8.45 -12.24
N GLU A 122 -9.88 9.22 -12.89
CA GLU A 122 -9.65 9.82 -14.22
C GLU A 122 -8.29 10.53 -14.37
N PRO A 123 -7.88 11.47 -13.50
CA PRO A 123 -6.60 12.19 -13.64
C PRO A 123 -5.36 11.34 -13.34
N LEU A 124 -5.53 10.14 -12.76
CA LEU A 124 -4.41 9.27 -12.43
C LEU A 124 -3.81 8.63 -13.68
N LYS A 125 -2.51 8.32 -13.64
CA LYS A 125 -1.84 7.68 -14.77
C LYS A 125 -2.06 6.18 -14.67
N LEU A 126 -1.88 5.49 -15.79
CA LEU A 126 -1.86 4.04 -15.78
C LEU A 126 -0.62 3.55 -15.02
N GLY A 127 -0.77 2.45 -14.29
CA GLY A 127 0.30 1.86 -13.48
C GLY A 127 0.02 1.88 -11.98
N CYS A 128 1.08 2.03 -11.20
CA CYS A 128 1.05 1.93 -9.74
C CYS A 128 0.25 3.09 -9.12
N VAL A 129 -0.72 2.77 -8.29
CA VAL A 129 -1.57 3.69 -7.53
C VAL A 129 -1.60 3.25 -6.07
N VAL A 130 -1.76 4.18 -5.13
CA VAL A 130 -2.00 3.86 -3.71
C VAL A 130 -3.47 4.10 -3.43
N CYS A 131 -4.19 3.06 -3.03
CA CYS A 131 -5.58 3.15 -2.61
C CYS A 131 -5.64 3.23 -1.09
N GLU A 132 -6.25 4.28 -0.56
CA GLU A 132 -6.29 4.59 0.87
C GLU A 132 -7.74 4.64 1.35
N LEU A 133 -8.00 4.20 2.57
CA LEU A 133 -9.30 4.44 3.20
C LEU A 133 -9.52 5.96 3.33
N ALA A 134 -10.66 6.44 2.83
CA ALA A 134 -11.01 7.85 2.86
C ALA A 134 -10.91 8.41 4.28
N ALA A 135 -10.36 9.62 4.42
CA ALA A 135 -10.04 10.17 5.74
C ALA A 135 -11.27 10.32 6.66
N ALA A 136 -12.46 10.52 6.08
CA ALA A 136 -13.72 10.56 6.83
C ALA A 136 -14.06 9.19 7.44
N ASP A 137 -13.96 8.13 6.65
CA ASP A 137 -14.24 6.75 7.09
C ASP A 137 -13.17 6.26 8.05
N ALA A 138 -11.90 6.59 7.81
CA ALA A 138 -10.82 6.29 8.74
C ALA A 138 -11.10 6.86 10.14
N ARG A 139 -11.48 8.14 10.22
CA ARG A 139 -11.86 8.78 11.50
C ARG A 139 -13.11 8.15 12.12
N ALA A 140 -14.11 7.83 11.31
CA ALA A 140 -15.38 7.26 11.80
C ALA A 140 -15.21 5.82 12.33
N LEU A 141 -14.26 5.08 11.76
CA LEU A 141 -13.95 3.69 12.10
C LEU A 141 -12.70 3.58 13.01
N GLY A 142 -12.14 4.68 13.50
CA GLY A 142 -10.99 4.63 14.41
C GLY A 142 -9.66 4.17 13.80
N PHE A 143 -9.51 4.19 12.48
CA PHE A 143 -8.20 4.04 11.83
C PHE A 143 -7.44 5.38 11.85
N ALA A 144 -6.10 5.37 11.90
CA ALA A 144 -5.35 6.60 11.66
C ALA A 144 -5.61 7.10 10.24
N ALA A 145 -5.80 8.41 10.10
CA ALA A 145 -5.76 9.02 8.80
C ALA A 145 -4.32 8.92 8.25
N PRO A 146 -4.14 8.68 6.95
CA PRO A 146 -2.81 8.71 6.35
C PRO A 146 -2.23 10.13 6.50
N ALA A 147 -1.24 10.27 7.38
CA ALA A 147 -0.54 11.52 7.63
C ALA A 147 0.51 11.71 6.53
N HIS A 148 0.14 12.44 5.47
CA HIS A 148 1.10 12.77 4.42
C HIS A 148 2.07 13.83 4.93
N ALA A 149 3.34 13.44 4.96
CA ALA A 149 4.46 14.29 5.26
C ALA A 149 4.50 15.47 4.29
N THR A 150 4.74 16.66 4.83
CA THR A 150 5.01 17.83 4.00
C THR A 150 6.39 17.70 3.34
N ALA A 151 6.66 18.51 2.32
CA ALA A 151 7.96 18.51 1.65
C ALA A 151 9.13 18.84 2.61
N SER A 152 8.88 19.60 3.68
CA SER A 152 9.86 19.88 4.73
C SER A 152 10.15 18.65 5.60
N ASP A 153 9.14 17.85 5.90
CA ASP A 153 9.27 16.65 6.73
C ASP A 153 10.08 15.56 6.01
N ALA A 154 9.89 15.44 4.68
CA ALA A 154 10.68 14.55 3.83
C ALA A 154 12.17 14.91 3.81
N ARG A 155 12.46 16.21 3.76
CA ARG A 155 13.83 16.74 3.74
C ARG A 155 14.53 16.55 5.09
N ALA A 156 13.82 16.84 6.19
CA ALA A 156 14.33 16.61 7.54
C ALA A 156 14.62 15.13 7.82
N LEU A 157 13.82 14.21 7.26
CA LEU A 157 14.08 12.77 7.38
C LEU A 157 15.34 12.33 6.61
N ALA A 158 15.52 12.83 5.40
CA ALA A 158 16.72 12.55 4.61
C ALA A 158 18.02 13.02 5.31
N GLU A 159 17.92 14.09 6.11
CA GLU A 159 19.04 14.70 6.83
C GLU A 159 19.33 14.04 8.20
N SER A 160 18.32 13.45 8.86
CA SER A 160 18.42 12.91 10.23
C SER A 160 18.74 11.40 10.32
N GLY A 161 18.63 10.65 9.22
CA GLY A 161 19.00 9.23 9.18
C GLY A 161 18.00 8.29 9.89
N ALA A 162 18.24 6.98 9.74
CA ALA A 162 17.27 5.89 9.95
C ALA A 162 16.52 5.86 11.31
N ALA A 163 17.07 6.46 12.38
CA ALA A 163 16.40 6.55 13.68
C ALA A 163 15.16 7.46 13.63
N ALA A 164 15.20 8.54 12.84
CA ALA A 164 14.06 9.43 12.68
C ALA A 164 12.93 8.81 11.83
N ALA A 165 13.26 7.86 10.94
CA ALA A 165 12.27 7.21 10.07
C ALA A 165 11.45 6.19 10.86
N ALA A 166 12.12 5.45 11.76
CA ALA A 166 11.45 4.61 12.75
C ALA A 166 10.62 5.46 13.72
N ALA A 167 11.11 6.62 14.15
CA ALA A 167 10.38 7.54 15.02
C ALA A 167 9.17 8.21 14.31
N ALA A 168 9.27 8.54 13.02
CA ALA A 168 8.16 9.09 12.23
C ALA A 168 7.08 8.04 11.93
N ALA A 169 7.49 6.79 11.63
CA ALA A 169 6.58 5.66 11.52
C ALA A 169 5.91 5.33 12.87
N ALA A 170 6.64 5.43 13.99
CA ALA A 170 6.10 5.29 15.33
C ALA A 170 5.19 6.47 15.74
N ALA A 171 5.50 7.70 15.32
CA ALA A 171 4.68 8.88 15.58
C ALA A 171 3.37 8.87 14.78
N ALA A 172 3.40 8.35 13.54
CA ALA A 172 2.18 8.07 12.78
C ALA A 172 1.32 6.94 13.42
N ALA A 173 1.91 6.11 14.27
CA ALA A 173 1.23 5.06 15.02
C ALA A 173 0.81 5.47 16.46
N ALA A 174 1.18 6.67 16.92
CA ALA A 174 0.98 7.09 18.32
C ALA A 174 -0.18 8.08 18.50
N ALA A 175 -1.37 7.56 18.87
CA ALA A 175 -2.22 8.00 20.00
C ALA A 175 -3.61 7.30 20.00
N PRO A 176 -4.28 7.07 21.16
CA PRO A 176 -3.78 6.86 22.51
C PRO A 176 -3.69 5.36 22.87
N SER A 177 -2.97 5.10 23.96
CA SER A 177 -2.64 3.81 24.56
C SER A 177 -3.86 2.98 24.99
N GLY A 178 -3.91 1.74 24.49
CA GLY A 178 -4.61 0.62 25.12
C GLY A 178 -3.65 -0.57 25.22
N ASP A 179 -3.43 -1.06 26.44
CA ASP A 179 -2.53 -2.18 26.74
C ASP A 179 -2.90 -3.44 25.94
N GLY A 180 -1.93 -3.99 25.23
CA GLY A 180 -2.09 -5.23 24.47
C GLY A 180 -1.00 -5.39 23.42
N ALA A 181 0.18 -5.84 23.84
CA ALA A 181 1.29 -6.15 22.95
C ALA A 181 0.96 -7.40 22.11
N GLU A 182 0.57 -7.19 20.85
CA GLU A 182 0.70 -8.19 19.79
C GLU A 182 1.60 -7.59 18.70
N GLU A 183 2.74 -8.23 18.45
CA GLU A 183 3.78 -7.75 17.55
C GLU A 183 3.35 -7.96 16.09
N VAL A 184 2.58 -7.01 15.54
CA VAL A 184 2.17 -7.02 14.13
C VAL A 184 3.17 -6.20 13.32
N THR A 185 4.15 -6.88 12.72
CA THR A 185 5.06 -6.28 11.75
C THR A 185 4.34 -6.13 10.40
N GLY A 186 3.97 -4.90 10.02
CA GLY A 186 3.31 -4.61 8.74
C GLY A 186 2.28 -3.50 8.91
N GLY A 187 1.73 -2.96 7.81
CA GLY A 187 0.71 -1.88 7.78
C GLY A 187 -0.65 -2.22 8.41
N LEU A 188 -0.64 -3.13 9.38
CA LEU A 188 -1.76 -3.76 10.07
C LEU A 188 -1.68 -3.53 11.60
N ALA A 189 -0.81 -2.65 12.09
CA ALA A 189 -0.93 -2.18 13.48
C ALA A 189 -2.37 -1.68 13.72
N ALA A 190 -2.93 -1.90 14.91
CA ALA A 190 -4.35 -1.70 15.20
C ALA A 190 -4.90 -0.33 14.75
N ASN A 191 -4.04 0.69 14.73
CA ASN A 191 -4.38 2.05 14.36
C ASN A 191 -3.67 2.56 13.09
N ALA A 192 -2.99 1.73 12.29
CA ALA A 192 -2.29 2.21 11.11
C ALA A 192 -3.25 2.69 10.01
N PRO A 193 -2.84 3.65 9.16
CA PRO A 193 -3.62 4.03 7.98
C PRO A 193 -3.84 2.83 7.07
N LEU A 194 -5.11 2.56 6.74
CA LEU A 194 -5.46 1.44 5.87
C LEU A 194 -5.20 1.84 4.41
N ALA A 195 -4.09 1.36 3.86
CA ALA A 195 -3.66 1.65 2.50
C ALA A 195 -3.14 0.40 1.78
N VAL A 196 -3.41 0.29 0.49
CA VAL A 196 -2.97 -0.80 -0.37
C VAL A 196 -2.35 -0.29 -1.66
N VAL A 197 -1.30 -0.98 -2.13
CA VAL A 197 -0.76 -0.77 -3.47
C VAL A 197 -1.70 -1.39 -4.50
N GLY A 198 -2.12 -0.59 -5.46
CA GLY A 198 -2.92 -0.96 -6.61
C GLY A 198 -2.23 -0.73 -7.95
N TRP A 199 -2.89 -1.23 -8.98
CA TRP A 199 -2.55 -1.07 -10.38
C TRP A 199 -3.78 -0.60 -11.15
N LYS A 200 -3.72 0.65 -11.63
CA LYS A 200 -4.72 1.21 -12.53
C LYS A 200 -4.39 0.80 -13.97
N GLY A 201 -5.23 -0.05 -14.55
CA GLY A 201 -5.26 -0.34 -15.97
C GLY A 201 -6.24 0.54 -16.73
N LYS A 202 -6.34 0.35 -18.05
CA LYS A 202 -7.32 1.06 -18.90
C LYS A 202 -8.77 0.64 -18.56
N ALA A 203 -8.97 -0.62 -18.18
CA ALA A 203 -10.27 -1.25 -18.00
C ALA A 203 -10.48 -1.82 -16.59
N SER A 204 -9.49 -1.71 -15.70
CA SER A 204 -9.56 -2.34 -14.38
C SER A 204 -8.70 -1.62 -13.33
N LEU A 205 -9.07 -1.81 -12.06
CA LEU A 205 -8.29 -1.45 -10.89
C LEU A 205 -8.03 -2.72 -10.08
N ALA A 206 -6.76 -3.15 -9.99
CA ALA A 206 -6.38 -4.35 -9.27
C ALA A 206 -5.45 -4.02 -8.10
N ILE A 207 -5.50 -4.79 -7.00
CA ILE A 207 -4.55 -4.63 -5.90
C ILE A 207 -3.39 -5.62 -6.00
N MET A 208 -2.22 -5.18 -5.56
CA MET A 208 -0.97 -5.93 -5.59
C MET A 208 -0.59 -6.42 -4.19
N VAL A 209 -1.61 -6.82 -3.43
CA VAL A 209 -1.53 -7.27 -2.05
C VAL A 209 -1.71 -8.79 -2.00
N GLU A 210 -0.98 -9.44 -1.09
CA GLU A 210 -1.09 -10.87 -0.88
C GLU A 210 -2.48 -11.26 -0.37
N LYS A 211 -2.97 -12.44 -0.75
CA LYS A 211 -4.32 -12.88 -0.36
C LYS A 211 -4.51 -12.93 1.15
N ALA A 212 -3.51 -13.41 1.89
CA ALA A 212 -3.57 -13.49 3.35
C ALA A 212 -3.69 -12.10 4.00
N GLU A 213 -2.91 -11.13 3.51
CA GLU A 213 -2.98 -9.73 3.96
C GLU A 213 -4.35 -9.11 3.63
N CYS A 214 -4.91 -9.38 2.44
CA CYS A 214 -6.26 -8.92 2.09
C CYS A 214 -7.30 -9.44 3.09
N LEU A 215 -7.24 -10.72 3.47
CA LEU A 215 -8.18 -11.31 4.45
C LEU A 215 -8.08 -10.62 5.81
N GLN A 216 -6.85 -10.35 6.29
CA GLN A 216 -6.64 -9.63 7.55
C GLN A 216 -7.20 -8.20 7.50
N MET A 217 -7.05 -7.51 6.37
CA MET A 217 -7.61 -6.17 6.17
C MET A 217 -9.14 -6.21 6.10
N ILE A 218 -9.72 -7.21 5.42
CA ILE A 218 -11.16 -7.43 5.34
C ILE A 218 -11.75 -7.67 6.72
N ASP A 219 -11.13 -8.54 7.52
CA ASP A 219 -11.62 -8.87 8.87
C ASP A 219 -11.66 -7.63 9.76
N LYS A 220 -10.58 -6.83 9.73
CA LYS A 220 -10.49 -5.57 10.50
C LYS A 220 -11.53 -4.56 10.05
N LEU A 221 -11.60 -4.28 8.75
CA LEU A 221 -12.53 -3.29 8.20
C LEU A 221 -13.99 -3.72 8.44
N SER A 222 -14.31 -5.00 8.21
CA SER A 222 -15.66 -5.53 8.39
C SER A 222 -16.10 -5.56 9.85
N ALA A 223 -15.19 -5.87 10.78
CA ALA A 223 -15.48 -5.83 12.21
C ALA A 223 -15.87 -4.41 12.65
N GLU A 224 -15.15 -3.40 12.15
CA GLU A 224 -15.39 -2.03 12.55
C GLU A 224 -16.65 -1.43 11.91
N LEU A 225 -16.95 -1.79 10.66
CA LEU A 225 -18.22 -1.42 10.02
C LEU A 225 -19.41 -1.99 10.80
N LYS A 226 -19.32 -3.24 11.27
CA LYS A 226 -20.39 -3.87 12.08
C LYS A 226 -20.61 -3.13 13.39
N LYS A 227 -19.53 -2.81 14.12
CA LYS A 227 -19.64 -2.02 15.37
C LYS A 227 -20.29 -0.67 15.13
N GLN A 228 -19.93 0.01 14.04
CA GLN A 228 -20.51 1.30 13.69
C GLN A 228 -22.02 1.18 13.38
N GLN A 229 -22.44 0.14 12.67
CA GLN A 229 -23.84 -0.14 12.38
C GLN A 229 -24.65 -0.44 13.65
N GLU A 230 -24.11 -1.26 14.56
CA GLU A 230 -24.72 -1.57 15.85
C GLU A 230 -24.85 -0.32 16.73
N ALA A 231 -23.81 0.51 16.79
CA ALA A 231 -23.82 1.77 17.53
C ALA A 231 -24.80 2.80 16.95
N ALA A 232 -25.02 2.79 15.62
CA ALA A 232 -26.02 3.62 14.97
C ALA A 232 -27.45 3.13 15.25
N ALA A 233 -27.67 1.81 15.22
CA ALA A 233 -28.96 1.20 15.53
C ALA A 233 -29.37 1.38 17.01
N ALA A 234 -28.41 1.42 17.94
CA ALA A 234 -28.68 1.68 19.35
C ALA A 234 -29.03 3.15 19.67
N LYS A 235 -28.82 4.08 18.73
CA LYS A 235 -29.11 5.52 18.89
C LYS A 235 -30.39 5.96 18.17
N ALA A 236 -31.03 5.07 17.41
CA ALA A 236 -32.29 5.30 16.70
C ALA A 236 -33.47 4.79 17.52
#